data_AF-A0A934I5R8-F1
#
_entry.id   AF-A0A934I5R8-F1
#
_cell.length_a   1.000
_cell.length_b   1.000
_cell.length_c   1.000
_cell.angle_alpha   90.00
_cell.angle_beta   90.00
_cell.angle_gamma   90.00
#
_symmetry.space_group_name_H-M   'P 1'
#
loop_
_entity.id
_entity.type
_entity.pdbx_description
1 polymer ?
#
loop_
_entity_poly.entity_id
_entity_poly.type
_entity_poly.pdbx_seq_one_letter_code
_entity_poly.pdbx_strand_id
1 'polypeptide(L)'
;MVRTVDGETRLPPGFAHPHASEEARRIAEDGMILRVQVGSGVHGTAISGQDDRDEMGICLEPAEFVTGLARVPRGIDSEAEVEFEQYQRHTVWDQPGGLANRSGAGDLDVVIYSARKWCRLALAGNPTVLLALFAPDDEVVYRNEAGAELVENAPRFVSRLAADRFIGYLRAQRDAMLGASGAHNGRPELVAAHGYDTKFAMHALRLGIQGIEYLTTGRITLPVPEPDLGRLRAVRRGEVELSRVVQEITDTETRLEAIRDSSTVRDQPDRRWVDDWLHRSHLAFWAG
;
A
#
# COMPACT_ATOMS: atom_id res chain seq x y z
N MET A 1 -20.35 -5.67 11.47
CA MET A 1 -19.35 -5.28 12.46
C MET A 1 -18.05 -5.96 12.09
N VAL A 2 -17.01 -5.16 11.87
CA VAL A 2 -15.65 -5.65 11.62
C VAL A 2 -15.12 -6.27 12.92
N ARG A 3 -14.50 -7.46 12.86
CA ARG A 3 -14.05 -8.21 14.05
C ARG A 3 -12.62 -7.88 14.42
N THR A 4 -12.24 -7.96 15.69
CA THR A 4 -10.82 -8.00 16.06
C THR A 4 -10.15 -9.28 15.54
N VAL A 5 -8.85 -9.23 15.33
CA VAL A 5 -8.00 -10.35 14.90
C VAL A 5 -6.76 -10.35 15.77
N ASP A 6 -6.65 -11.35 16.63
CA ASP A 6 -5.45 -11.59 17.43
C ASP A 6 -4.38 -12.25 16.54
N GLY A 7 -3.24 -11.60 16.39
CA GLY A 7 -2.11 -12.14 15.64
C GLY A 7 -0.80 -11.42 15.97
N GLU A 8 0.26 -11.75 15.24
CA GLU A 8 1.61 -11.30 15.59
C GLU A 8 1.87 -9.83 15.22
N THR A 9 2.14 -9.02 16.23
CA THR A 9 2.58 -7.63 16.05
C THR A 9 4.08 -7.51 15.85
N ARG A 10 4.85 -8.56 16.16
CA ARG A 10 6.31 -8.56 16.05
C ARG A 10 6.77 -8.36 14.60
N LEU A 11 7.78 -7.51 14.45
CA LEU A 11 8.40 -7.09 13.22
C LEU A 11 9.86 -7.58 13.18
N PRO A 12 10.45 -7.77 11.99
CA PRO A 12 11.88 -8.07 11.88
C PRO A 12 12.73 -6.96 12.52
N PRO A 13 13.97 -7.24 12.94
CA PRO A 13 14.82 -6.25 13.60
C PRO A 13 15.16 -5.06 12.69
N GLY A 14 15.58 -3.96 13.30
CA GLY A 14 16.04 -2.78 12.58
C GLY A 14 17.17 -3.06 11.57
N PHE A 15 17.34 -2.14 10.62
CA PHE A 15 18.33 -2.19 9.55
C PHE A 15 18.97 -0.82 9.30
N ALA A 16 20.05 -0.79 8.53
CA ALA A 16 20.72 0.42 8.05
C ALA A 16 19.87 1.15 6.97
N HIS A 17 18.67 1.58 7.35
CA HIS A 17 17.72 2.29 6.51
C HIS A 17 17.03 3.40 7.32
N PRO A 18 16.73 4.58 6.75
CA PRO A 18 16.21 5.73 7.50
C PRO A 18 14.96 5.46 8.33
N HIS A 19 14.14 4.51 7.89
CA HIS A 19 12.89 4.13 8.54
C HIS A 19 12.94 2.75 9.19
N ALA A 20 14.14 2.28 9.56
CA ALA A 20 14.32 0.93 10.11
C ALA A 20 15.17 0.93 11.39
N SER A 21 15.12 1.97 12.22
CA SER A 21 15.76 1.87 13.54
C SER A 21 15.00 0.91 14.46
N GLU A 22 15.71 0.42 15.47
CA GLU A 22 15.13 -0.44 16.50
C GLU A 22 14.06 0.29 17.33
N GLU A 23 14.21 1.60 17.52
CA GLU A 23 13.21 2.43 18.19
C GLU A 23 11.94 2.60 17.35
N ALA A 24 12.09 2.88 16.04
CA ALA A 24 10.96 2.91 15.11
C ALA A 24 10.21 1.56 15.07
N ARG A 25 10.94 0.44 15.17
CA ARG A 25 10.35 -0.90 15.26
C ARG A 25 9.46 -1.03 16.50
N ARG A 26 9.97 -0.67 17.68
CA ARG A 26 9.22 -0.76 18.95
C ARG A 26 7.97 0.10 18.93
N ILE A 27 8.08 1.35 18.47
CA ILE A 27 6.92 2.24 18.30
C ILE A 27 5.86 1.60 17.40
N ALA A 28 6.27 1.02 16.28
CA ALA A 28 5.38 0.36 15.35
C ALA A 28 4.70 -0.90 15.93
N GLU A 29 5.41 -1.68 16.74
CA GLU A 29 4.89 -2.87 17.42
C GLU A 29 3.91 -2.51 18.53
N ASP A 30 4.32 -1.60 19.43
CA ASP A 30 3.56 -1.21 20.62
C ASP A 30 2.27 -0.47 20.25
N GLY A 31 2.33 0.37 19.23
CA GLY A 31 1.19 1.16 18.75
C GLY A 31 0.32 0.47 17.71
N MET A 32 0.64 -0.76 17.29
CA MET A 32 -0.03 -1.40 16.15
C MET A 32 -1.56 -1.49 16.35
N ILE A 33 -2.32 -1.06 15.35
CA ILE A 33 -3.79 -1.18 15.35
C ILE A 33 -4.32 -2.08 14.23
N LEU A 34 -3.55 -2.18 13.14
CA LEU A 34 -3.91 -2.94 11.96
C LEU A 34 -2.63 -3.39 11.25
N ARG A 35 -2.58 -4.64 10.80
CA ARG A 35 -1.58 -5.19 9.90
C ARG A 35 -2.27 -6.17 8.96
N VAL A 36 -2.08 -5.98 7.66
CA VAL A 36 -2.70 -6.76 6.60
C VAL A 36 -1.65 -7.15 5.57
N GLN A 37 -1.88 -8.25 4.87
CA GLN A 37 -1.15 -8.55 3.66
C GLN A 37 -1.64 -7.62 2.52
N VAL A 38 -0.71 -7.04 1.75
CA VAL A 38 -1.00 -6.09 0.66
C VAL A 38 -0.15 -6.38 -0.59
N GLY A 39 0.01 -7.68 -0.88
CA GLY A 39 0.86 -8.17 -1.95
C GLY A 39 0.12 -8.67 -3.18
N SER A 40 0.90 -9.14 -4.16
CA SER A 40 0.37 -9.70 -5.41
C SER A 40 -0.55 -10.91 -5.19
N GLY A 41 -0.36 -11.65 -4.08
CA GLY A 41 -1.24 -12.73 -3.60
C GLY A 41 -2.64 -12.25 -3.24
N VAL A 42 -2.76 -11.14 -2.51
CA VAL A 42 -4.04 -10.56 -2.06
C VAL A 42 -4.87 -10.04 -3.24
N HIS A 43 -4.21 -9.58 -4.29
CA HIS A 43 -4.87 -9.20 -5.53
C HIS A 43 -5.27 -10.41 -6.40
N GLY A 44 -4.85 -11.63 -6.04
CA GLY A 44 -5.00 -12.86 -6.82
C GLY A 44 -4.04 -12.96 -8.01
N THR A 45 -3.12 -12.02 -8.18
CA THR A 45 -2.23 -11.90 -9.36
C THR A 45 -0.91 -12.67 -9.24
N ALA A 46 -0.70 -13.34 -8.11
CA ALA A 46 0.44 -14.21 -7.85
C ALA A 46 0.62 -15.29 -8.94
N ILE A 47 1.88 -15.56 -9.29
CA ILE A 47 2.27 -16.75 -10.07
C ILE A 47 2.76 -17.78 -9.05
N SER A 48 2.18 -18.99 -9.07
CA SER A 48 2.42 -20.04 -8.08
C SER A 48 3.91 -20.24 -7.75
N GLY A 49 4.27 -20.15 -6.46
CA GLY A 49 5.61 -20.47 -5.94
C GLY A 49 6.62 -19.32 -5.93
N GLN A 50 6.18 -18.07 -6.16
CA GLN A 50 7.07 -16.90 -6.23
C GLN A 50 6.70 -15.75 -5.26
N ASP A 51 5.83 -16.00 -4.28
CA ASP A 51 5.24 -14.89 -3.53
C ASP A 51 6.16 -14.41 -2.39
N ASP A 52 6.60 -13.16 -2.52
CA ASP A 52 6.98 -12.31 -1.42
C ASP A 52 5.74 -12.00 -0.57
N ARG A 53 5.93 -11.93 0.75
CA ARG A 53 4.88 -11.53 1.68
C ARG A 53 4.98 -10.02 1.88
N ASP A 54 4.17 -9.26 1.15
CA ASP A 54 4.05 -7.83 1.37
C ASP A 54 3.01 -7.54 2.45
N GLU A 55 3.36 -6.75 3.45
CA GLU A 55 2.48 -6.35 4.53
C GLU A 55 2.50 -4.86 4.78
N MET A 56 1.33 -4.34 5.12
CA MET A 56 1.13 -2.97 5.51
C MET A 56 0.37 -2.91 6.82
N GLY A 57 0.79 -2.00 7.68
CA GLY A 57 0.07 -1.72 8.91
C GLY A 57 0.02 -0.26 9.27
N ILE A 58 -0.65 -0.02 10.38
CA ILE A 58 -0.92 1.29 10.97
C ILE A 58 -0.63 1.16 12.46
N CYS A 59 0.09 2.13 13.03
CA CYS A 59 0.35 2.23 14.46
C CYS A 59 -0.01 3.62 14.98
N LEU A 60 -0.50 3.69 16.22
CA LEU A 60 -0.66 4.93 16.97
C LEU A 60 0.69 5.33 17.57
N GLU A 61 1.00 6.61 17.52
CA GLU A 61 2.29 7.12 17.99
C GLU A 61 2.26 7.45 19.50
N PRO A 62 3.37 7.27 20.25
CA PRO A 62 3.48 7.78 21.61
C PRO A 62 3.35 9.31 21.68
N ALA A 63 2.92 9.84 22.82
CA ALA A 63 2.55 11.24 22.97
C ALA A 63 3.68 12.22 22.64
N GLU A 64 4.93 11.86 22.95
CA GLU A 64 6.13 12.65 22.68
C GLU A 64 6.47 12.77 21.18
N PHE A 65 6.00 11.84 20.33
CA PHE A 65 6.13 11.91 18.87
C PHE A 65 4.98 12.68 18.21
N VAL A 66 3.86 12.86 18.92
CA VAL A 66 2.69 13.59 18.42
C VAL A 66 2.70 15.05 18.85
N THR A 67 2.93 15.30 20.13
CA THR A 67 2.87 16.62 20.75
C THR A 67 4.24 17.19 21.14
N GLY A 68 5.27 16.35 21.15
CA GLY A 68 6.64 16.70 21.50
C GLY A 68 7.56 16.82 20.28
N LEU A 69 8.87 16.80 20.55
CA LEU A 69 9.95 16.88 19.55
C LEU A 69 10.70 15.56 19.41
N ALA A 70 10.14 14.45 19.89
CA ALA A 70 10.80 13.16 19.84
C ALA A 70 11.07 12.73 18.40
N ARG A 71 12.23 12.10 18.19
CA ARG A 71 12.70 11.59 16.90
C ARG A 71 13.30 10.21 17.14
N VAL A 72 13.44 9.43 16.07
CA VAL A 72 14.10 8.12 16.11
C VAL A 72 15.42 8.17 15.35
N PRO A 73 16.40 7.32 15.69
CA PRO A 73 17.60 7.15 14.90
C PRO A 73 17.29 6.82 13.43
N ARG A 74 18.14 7.30 12.52
CA ARG A 74 18.06 7.06 11.07
C ARG A 74 18.65 5.69 10.70
N GLY A 75 17.99 4.61 11.14
CA GLY A 75 18.50 3.24 11.01
C GLY A 75 19.36 2.82 12.21
N ILE A 76 20.07 1.70 12.08
CA ILE A 76 20.89 1.12 13.17
C ILE A 76 22.35 1.59 13.19
N ASP A 77 22.80 2.28 12.14
CA ASP A 77 24.20 2.63 11.88
C ASP A 77 24.43 4.14 11.74
N SER A 78 23.47 4.96 12.17
CA SER A 78 23.52 6.41 12.06
C SER A 78 23.29 7.10 13.40
N GLU A 79 24.08 8.14 13.67
CA GLU A 79 23.84 9.08 14.79
C GLU A 79 22.80 10.16 14.44
N ALA A 80 22.37 10.25 13.17
CA ALA A 80 21.35 11.21 12.75
C ALA A 80 19.94 10.73 13.13
N GLU A 81 19.02 11.68 13.32
CA GLU A 81 17.64 11.39 13.71
C GLU A 81 16.62 11.86 12.67
N VAL A 82 15.53 11.12 12.54
CA VAL A 82 14.39 11.42 11.67
C VAL A 82 13.08 11.43 12.45
N GLU A 83 12.09 12.13 11.93
CA GLU A 83 10.72 12.03 12.44
C GLU A 83 10.18 10.62 12.21
N PHE A 84 9.48 10.07 13.21
CA PHE A 84 8.81 8.80 13.06
C PHE A 84 7.53 8.97 12.22
N GLU A 85 7.63 8.54 10.97
CA GLU A 85 6.52 8.55 10.01
C GLU A 85 6.12 7.11 9.61
N GLN A 86 7.06 6.16 9.69
CA GLN A 86 6.84 4.75 9.41
C GLN A 86 8.02 3.90 9.92
N TYR A 87 7.78 2.61 10.11
CA TYR A 87 8.78 1.57 10.11
C TYR A 87 8.73 0.81 8.77
N GLN A 88 9.86 0.59 8.10
CA GLN A 88 9.95 -0.15 6.84
C GLN A 88 11.10 -1.14 6.88
N ARG A 89 10.81 -2.39 6.52
CA ARG A 89 11.79 -3.46 6.54
C ARG A 89 11.51 -4.52 5.49
N HIS A 90 12.54 -4.90 4.75
CA HIS A 90 12.50 -6.00 3.79
C HIS A 90 13.53 -7.02 4.24
N THR A 91 13.15 -8.28 4.50
CA THR A 91 14.08 -9.30 5.03
C THR A 91 15.23 -9.62 4.08
N VAL A 92 15.02 -9.43 2.77
CA VAL A 92 16.04 -9.63 1.74
C VAL A 92 17.28 -8.72 1.93
N TRP A 93 17.14 -7.62 2.67
CA TRP A 93 18.27 -6.73 3.00
C TRP A 93 19.33 -7.40 3.88
N ASP A 94 19.01 -8.51 4.56
CA ASP A 94 19.99 -9.23 5.40
C ASP A 94 21.00 -10.03 4.58
N GLN A 95 20.72 -10.22 3.29
CA GLN A 95 21.60 -10.91 2.36
C GLN A 95 22.70 -9.97 1.84
N PRO A 96 23.86 -10.50 1.39
CA PRO A 96 24.85 -9.72 0.67
C PRO A 96 24.20 -8.89 -0.45
N GLY A 97 24.51 -7.61 -0.52
CA GLY A 97 23.84 -6.64 -1.41
C GLY A 97 22.92 -5.65 -0.69
N GLY A 98 22.45 -5.98 0.51
CA GLY A 98 21.74 -5.04 1.39
C GLY A 98 20.52 -4.40 0.73
N LEU A 99 20.43 -3.07 0.80
CA LEU A 99 19.33 -2.29 0.22
C LEU A 99 19.17 -2.41 -1.30
N ALA A 100 20.17 -2.93 -2.02
CA ALA A 100 20.08 -3.15 -3.46
C ALA A 100 19.30 -4.42 -3.84
N ASN A 101 19.08 -5.31 -2.88
CA ASN A 101 18.37 -6.56 -3.11
C ASN A 101 16.88 -6.32 -3.41
N ARG A 102 16.33 -7.16 -4.28
CA ARG A 102 14.90 -7.19 -4.62
C ARG A 102 14.28 -8.41 -3.96
N SER A 103 13.15 -8.22 -3.30
CA SER A 103 12.43 -9.29 -2.61
C SER A 103 11.95 -10.36 -3.58
N GLY A 104 11.98 -11.60 -3.12
CA GLY A 104 11.50 -12.78 -3.85
C GLY A 104 10.76 -13.75 -2.94
N ALA A 105 10.62 -14.99 -3.41
CA ALA A 105 9.86 -16.01 -2.71
C ALA A 105 10.38 -16.23 -1.27
N GLY A 106 9.49 -16.07 -0.28
CA GLY A 106 9.81 -16.27 1.13
C GLY A 106 10.37 -15.05 1.86
N ASP A 107 10.60 -13.93 1.16
CA ASP A 107 10.91 -12.66 1.81
C ASP A 107 9.65 -11.98 2.37
N LEU A 108 9.83 -11.21 3.45
CA LEU A 108 8.83 -10.34 4.04
C LEU A 108 9.21 -8.87 3.80
N ASP A 109 8.30 -8.15 3.16
CA ASP A 109 8.36 -6.70 2.97
C ASP A 109 7.26 -6.07 3.83
N VAL A 110 7.63 -5.39 4.91
CA VAL A 110 6.68 -4.80 5.85
C VAL A 110 6.86 -3.29 5.93
N VAL A 111 5.74 -2.56 5.88
CA VAL A 111 5.65 -1.14 6.20
C VAL A 111 4.55 -0.90 7.22
N ILE A 112 4.91 -0.37 8.39
CA ILE A 112 3.95 0.09 9.39
C ILE A 112 3.98 1.62 9.40
N TYR A 113 2.90 2.25 8.98
CA TYR A 113 2.78 3.70 8.98
C TYR A 113 2.36 4.22 10.34
N SER A 114 2.82 5.42 10.69
CA SER A 114 2.16 6.19 11.75
C SER A 114 0.72 6.50 11.34
N ALA A 115 -0.21 6.50 12.30
CA ALA A 115 -1.64 6.68 12.03
C ALA A 115 -1.89 8.04 11.35
N ARG A 116 -1.21 9.09 11.79
CA ARG A 116 -1.31 10.42 11.18
C ARG A 116 -0.84 10.42 9.73
N LYS A 117 0.30 9.80 9.42
CA LYS A 117 0.80 9.69 8.04
C LYS A 117 -0.15 8.89 7.17
N TRP A 118 -0.57 7.73 7.66
CA TRP A 118 -1.47 6.86 6.92
C TRP A 118 -2.79 7.57 6.59
N CYS A 119 -3.41 8.21 7.58
CA CYS A 119 -4.65 8.98 7.39
C CYS A 119 -4.47 10.10 6.37
N ARG A 120 -3.35 10.85 6.42
CA ARG A 120 -3.04 11.90 5.43
C ARG A 120 -2.95 11.34 4.01
N LEU A 121 -2.31 10.18 3.83
CA LEU A 121 -2.19 9.52 2.52
C LEU A 121 -3.55 8.95 2.04
N ALA A 122 -4.32 8.33 2.94
CA ALA A 122 -5.62 7.76 2.64
C ALA A 122 -6.65 8.85 2.29
N LEU A 123 -6.69 9.96 3.03
CA LEU A 123 -7.50 11.14 2.71
C LEU A 123 -7.11 11.77 1.37
N ALA A 124 -5.83 11.69 0.99
CA ALA A 124 -5.37 12.13 -0.32
C ALA A 124 -5.66 11.11 -1.44
N GLY A 125 -6.27 9.97 -1.11
CA GLY A 125 -6.69 8.94 -2.06
C GLY A 125 -5.55 8.06 -2.58
N ASN A 126 -4.48 7.87 -1.81
CA ASN A 126 -3.36 7.02 -2.24
C ASN A 126 -3.82 5.55 -2.40
N PRO A 127 -3.73 4.96 -3.60
CA PRO A 127 -4.27 3.62 -3.88
C PRO A 127 -3.67 2.52 -3.00
N THR A 128 -2.36 2.59 -2.74
CA THR A 128 -1.65 1.54 -2.01
C THR A 128 -2.08 1.49 -0.55
N VAL A 129 -2.16 2.65 0.12
CA VAL A 129 -2.52 2.68 1.54
C VAL A 129 -4.00 2.39 1.79
N LEU A 130 -4.87 2.72 0.81
CA LEU A 130 -6.29 2.43 0.89
C LEU A 130 -6.59 0.92 0.91
N LEU A 131 -5.71 0.08 0.37
CA LEU A 131 -5.90 -1.39 0.38
C LEU A 131 -6.11 -1.94 1.79
N ALA A 132 -5.47 -1.34 2.80
CA ALA A 132 -5.60 -1.77 4.20
C ALA A 132 -7.05 -1.71 4.72
N LEU A 133 -7.88 -0.82 4.17
CA LEU A 133 -9.31 -0.70 4.53
C LEU A 133 -10.19 -1.78 3.90
N PHE A 134 -9.71 -2.46 2.86
CA PHE A 134 -10.50 -3.37 2.04
C PHE A 134 -9.94 -4.79 2.00
N ALA A 135 -8.84 -5.05 2.71
CA ALA A 135 -8.30 -6.40 2.85
C ALA A 135 -9.35 -7.33 3.48
N PRO A 136 -9.57 -8.53 2.91
CA PRO A 136 -10.49 -9.50 3.48
C PRO A 136 -9.94 -10.03 4.82
N ASP A 137 -10.82 -10.53 5.70
CA ASP A 137 -10.46 -10.90 7.07
C ASP A 137 -9.38 -12.01 7.15
N ASP A 138 -9.28 -12.87 6.14
CA ASP A 138 -8.27 -13.93 6.03
C ASP A 138 -6.86 -13.41 5.66
N GLU A 139 -6.77 -12.18 5.17
CA GLU A 139 -5.51 -11.48 4.86
C GLU A 139 -5.10 -10.50 5.99
N VAL A 140 -5.86 -10.47 7.09
CA VAL A 140 -5.55 -9.67 8.27
C VAL A 140 -4.61 -10.44 9.19
N VAL A 141 -3.44 -9.86 9.45
CA VAL A 141 -2.43 -10.41 10.37
C VAL A 141 -2.73 -9.99 11.80
N TYR A 142 -3.15 -8.74 12.01
CA TYR A 142 -3.51 -8.21 13.32
C TYR A 142 -4.53 -7.08 13.17
N ARG A 143 -5.53 -7.01 14.05
CA ARG A 143 -6.49 -5.90 14.12
C ARG A 143 -7.10 -5.78 15.51
N ASN A 144 -6.86 -4.66 16.19
CA ASN A 144 -7.55 -4.35 17.45
C ASN A 144 -8.84 -3.54 17.22
N GLU A 145 -9.47 -3.09 18.30
CA GLU A 145 -10.72 -2.31 18.23
C GLU A 145 -10.58 -0.99 17.46
N ALA A 146 -9.46 -0.27 17.61
CA ALA A 146 -9.21 0.96 16.86
C ALA A 146 -9.05 0.68 15.36
N GLY A 147 -8.36 -0.40 15.00
CA GLY A 147 -8.25 -0.87 13.62
C GLY A 147 -9.58 -1.35 13.04
N ALA A 148 -10.41 -2.04 13.84
CA ALA A 148 -11.74 -2.49 13.43
C ALA A 148 -12.67 -1.30 13.16
N GLU A 149 -12.68 -0.30 14.04
CA GLU A 149 -13.43 0.95 13.84
C GLU A 149 -12.99 1.67 12.56
N LEU A 150 -11.68 1.74 12.31
CA LEU A 150 -11.12 2.37 11.11
C LEU A 150 -11.62 1.68 9.83
N VAL A 151 -11.54 0.35 9.77
CA VAL A 151 -11.98 -0.47 8.62
C VAL A 151 -13.50 -0.38 8.43
N GLU A 152 -14.29 -0.40 9.51
CA GLU A 152 -15.75 -0.26 9.43
C GLU A 152 -16.15 1.11 8.84
N ASN A 153 -15.30 2.12 9.06
CA ASN A 153 -15.48 3.48 8.55
C ASN A 153 -14.69 3.76 7.27
N ALA A 154 -14.26 2.74 6.52
CA ALA A 154 -13.63 2.90 5.21
C ALA A 154 -14.36 3.90 4.27
N PRO A 155 -15.72 3.94 4.21
CA PRO A 155 -16.43 4.95 3.42
C PRO A 155 -16.06 6.40 3.73
N ARG A 156 -15.56 6.73 4.93
CA ARG A 156 -15.13 8.07 5.35
C ARG A 156 -13.91 8.57 4.55
N PHE A 157 -13.07 7.66 4.05
CA PHE A 157 -11.90 7.99 3.22
C PHE A 157 -12.24 8.09 1.73
N VAL A 158 -13.40 7.59 1.32
CA VAL A 158 -13.83 7.58 -0.08
C VAL A 158 -14.11 8.99 -0.58
N SER A 159 -13.36 9.40 -1.59
CA SER A 159 -13.56 10.68 -2.26
C SER A 159 -13.06 10.68 -3.71
N ARG A 160 -13.59 11.62 -4.48
CA ARG A 160 -13.20 11.90 -5.87
C ARG A 160 -11.72 12.31 -6.00
N LEU A 161 -11.09 12.84 -4.94
CA LEU A 161 -9.67 13.18 -4.92
C LEU A 161 -8.74 12.00 -5.25
N ALA A 162 -9.19 10.76 -5.02
CA ALA A 162 -8.42 9.57 -5.35
C ALA A 162 -8.19 9.41 -6.85
N ALA A 163 -9.04 9.98 -7.70
CA ALA A 163 -8.93 9.84 -9.16
C ALA A 163 -7.56 10.29 -9.69
N ASP A 164 -7.10 11.47 -9.29
CA ASP A 164 -5.81 12.00 -9.73
C ASP A 164 -4.64 11.14 -9.24
N ARG A 165 -4.78 10.51 -8.06
CA ARG A 165 -3.79 9.54 -7.58
C ARG A 165 -3.81 8.27 -8.40
N PHE A 166 -4.95 7.63 -8.60
CA PHE A 166 -5.05 6.41 -9.42
C PHE A 166 -4.50 6.65 -10.84
N ILE A 167 -4.87 7.76 -11.49
CA ILE A 167 -4.37 8.14 -12.82
C ILE A 167 -2.86 8.38 -12.78
N GLY A 168 -2.37 9.14 -11.80
CA GLY A 168 -0.93 9.44 -11.67
C GLY A 168 -0.08 8.18 -11.46
N TYR A 169 -0.52 7.26 -10.59
CA TYR A 169 0.17 5.98 -10.38
C TYR A 169 0.09 5.08 -11.61
N LEU A 170 -1.05 5.02 -12.30
CA LEU A 170 -1.19 4.27 -13.55
C LEU A 170 -0.20 4.79 -14.62
N ARG A 171 -0.14 6.11 -14.81
CA ARG A 171 0.81 6.74 -15.75
C ARG A 171 2.25 6.41 -15.40
N ALA A 172 2.63 6.52 -14.12
CA ALA A 172 3.98 6.19 -13.68
C ALA A 172 4.35 4.72 -13.96
N GLN A 173 3.42 3.78 -13.77
CA GLN A 173 3.63 2.36 -14.10
C GLN A 173 3.76 2.13 -15.61
N ARG A 174 2.91 2.80 -16.42
CA ARG A 174 2.99 2.76 -17.88
C ARG A 174 4.33 3.32 -18.39
N ASP A 175 4.76 4.46 -17.88
CA ASP A 175 5.99 5.12 -18.31
C ASP A 175 7.22 4.28 -17.92
N ALA A 176 7.19 3.63 -16.75
CA ALA A 176 8.22 2.68 -16.32
C ALA A 176 8.23 1.40 -17.16
N MET A 177 7.06 0.87 -17.53
CA MET A 177 6.91 -0.25 -18.46
C MET A 177 7.57 0.03 -19.82
N LEU A 178 7.47 1.27 -20.30
CA LEU A 178 8.02 1.71 -21.59
C LEU A 178 9.49 2.18 -21.51
N GLY A 179 10.10 2.17 -20.32
CA GLY A 179 11.48 2.61 -20.12
C GLY A 179 11.69 4.10 -20.34
N ALA A 180 10.67 4.93 -20.06
CA ALA A 180 10.79 6.39 -20.19
C ALA A 180 11.88 6.95 -19.27
N SER A 181 12.64 7.94 -19.76
CA SER A 181 13.73 8.57 -19.00
C SER A 181 13.24 9.14 -17.66
N GLY A 182 13.85 8.70 -16.56
CA GLY A 182 13.48 9.13 -15.20
C GLY A 182 12.38 8.29 -14.53
N ALA A 183 11.84 7.27 -15.22
CA ALA A 183 10.95 6.29 -14.61
C ALA A 183 11.74 5.28 -13.74
N HIS A 184 11.04 4.59 -12.82
CA HIS A 184 11.65 3.57 -11.96
C HIS A 184 12.43 2.51 -12.76
N ASN A 185 13.53 2.01 -12.17
CA ASN A 185 14.35 0.95 -12.75
C ASN A 185 13.47 -0.27 -13.09
N GLY A 186 13.27 -0.51 -14.38
CA GLY A 186 12.53 -1.68 -14.86
C GLY A 186 13.21 -3.01 -14.55
N ARG A 187 12.59 -4.07 -15.06
CA ARG A 187 13.09 -5.45 -14.98
C ARG A 187 13.62 -5.89 -16.35
N PRO A 188 14.92 -5.70 -16.65
CA PRO A 188 15.51 -6.09 -17.93
C PRO A 188 15.25 -7.55 -18.28
N GLU A 189 15.18 -8.42 -17.28
CA GLU A 189 14.86 -9.84 -17.42
C GLU A 189 13.45 -10.08 -17.99
N LEU A 190 12.45 -9.29 -17.60
CA LEU A 190 11.09 -9.40 -18.13
C LEU A 190 11.00 -8.82 -19.54
N VAL A 191 11.68 -7.69 -19.77
CA VAL A 191 11.75 -7.06 -21.10
C VAL A 191 12.41 -8.01 -22.10
N ALA A 192 13.49 -8.69 -21.70
CA ALA A 192 14.16 -9.68 -22.54
C ALA A 192 13.27 -10.90 -22.83
N ALA A 193 12.44 -11.33 -21.88
CA ALA A 193 11.57 -12.50 -22.02
C ALA A 193 10.27 -12.21 -22.81
N HIS A 194 9.69 -11.02 -22.65
CA HIS A 194 8.34 -10.72 -23.12
C HIS A 194 8.23 -9.45 -23.99
N GLY A 195 9.35 -8.74 -24.22
CA GLY A 195 9.39 -7.48 -24.95
C GLY A 195 9.02 -6.23 -24.14
N TYR A 196 8.54 -6.40 -22.90
CA TYR A 196 8.20 -5.32 -21.97
C TYR A 196 8.16 -5.80 -20.50
N ASP A 197 8.13 -4.87 -19.53
CA ASP A 197 7.99 -5.22 -18.12
C ASP A 197 6.55 -5.62 -17.79
N THR A 198 6.27 -6.93 -17.79
CA THR A 198 4.93 -7.49 -17.56
C THR A 198 4.37 -7.23 -16.15
N LYS A 199 5.23 -6.94 -15.16
CA LYS A 199 4.79 -6.61 -13.80
C LYS A 199 4.36 -5.14 -13.71
N PHE A 200 5.09 -4.21 -14.33
CA PHE A 200 4.61 -2.83 -14.46
C PHE A 200 3.33 -2.72 -15.31
N ALA A 201 3.24 -3.47 -16.41
CA ALA A 201 2.04 -3.57 -17.22
C ALA A 201 0.80 -3.99 -16.41
N MET A 202 0.92 -5.10 -15.67
CA MET A 202 -0.16 -5.60 -14.82
C MET A 202 -0.53 -4.57 -13.74
N HIS A 203 0.45 -3.94 -13.08
CA HIS A 203 0.16 -2.94 -12.06
C HIS A 203 -0.56 -1.71 -12.61
N ALA A 204 -0.19 -1.22 -13.80
CA ALA A 204 -0.87 -0.11 -14.45
C ALA A 204 -2.36 -0.43 -14.69
N LEU A 205 -2.65 -1.61 -15.27
CA LEU A 205 -4.03 -2.05 -15.51
C LEU A 205 -4.80 -2.27 -14.20
N ARG A 206 -4.19 -2.92 -13.20
CA ARG A 206 -4.81 -3.16 -11.89
C ARG A 206 -5.21 -1.85 -11.23
N LEU A 207 -4.32 -0.85 -11.23
CA LEU A 207 -4.63 0.50 -10.70
C LEU A 207 -5.81 1.13 -11.43
N GLY A 208 -5.85 0.98 -12.75
CA GLY A 208 -6.97 1.44 -13.57
C GLY A 208 -8.31 0.83 -13.17
N ILE A 209 -8.35 -0.51 -13.12
CA ILE A 209 -9.53 -1.31 -12.77
C ILE A 209 -10.02 -0.97 -11.35
N GLN A 210 -9.11 -1.01 -10.37
CA GLN A 210 -9.46 -0.70 -8.98
C GLN A 210 -9.85 0.76 -8.78
N GLY A 211 -9.23 1.69 -9.51
CA GLY A 211 -9.62 3.10 -9.46
C GLY A 211 -11.05 3.31 -9.98
N ILE A 212 -11.44 2.60 -11.05
CA ILE A 212 -12.80 2.64 -11.59
C ILE A 212 -13.79 2.10 -10.54
N GLU A 213 -13.50 0.95 -9.93
CA GLU A 213 -14.33 0.37 -8.88
C GLU A 213 -14.47 1.34 -7.69
N TYR A 214 -13.35 1.89 -7.21
CA TYR A 214 -13.33 2.79 -6.07
C TYR A 214 -14.16 4.06 -6.32
N LEU A 215 -14.00 4.69 -7.49
CA LEU A 215 -14.69 5.94 -7.81
C LEU A 215 -16.17 5.75 -8.19
N THR A 216 -16.63 4.52 -8.41
CA THR A 216 -18.03 4.22 -8.75
C THR A 216 -18.80 3.59 -7.60
N THR A 217 -18.12 2.84 -6.74
CA THR A 217 -18.74 2.06 -5.65
C THR A 217 -18.28 2.48 -4.25
N GLY A 218 -17.15 3.17 -4.14
CA GLY A 218 -16.49 3.46 -2.87
C GLY A 218 -15.81 2.26 -2.23
N ARG A 219 -15.55 1.18 -2.98
CA ARG A 219 -14.88 -0.03 -2.50
C ARG A 219 -13.76 -0.47 -3.44
N ILE A 220 -12.84 -1.27 -2.91
CA ILE A 220 -11.89 -2.06 -3.68
C ILE A 220 -12.15 -3.52 -3.32
N THR A 221 -12.45 -4.37 -4.29
CA THR A 221 -12.64 -5.80 -4.03
C THR A 221 -11.31 -6.53 -4.17
N LEU A 222 -10.98 -7.34 -3.16
CA LEU A 222 -9.76 -8.15 -3.09
C LEU A 222 -10.15 -9.61 -2.77
N PRO A 223 -9.68 -10.60 -3.58
CA PRO A 223 -8.92 -10.44 -4.82
C PRO A 223 -9.71 -9.72 -5.92
N VAL A 224 -9.02 -9.27 -6.97
CA VAL A 224 -9.68 -8.62 -8.11
C VAL A 224 -10.75 -9.58 -8.68
N PRO A 225 -11.99 -9.14 -8.93
CA PRO A 225 -13.02 -10.03 -9.49
C PRO A 225 -12.72 -10.46 -10.93
N GLU A 226 -13.27 -11.62 -11.35
CA GLU A 226 -13.34 -11.97 -12.76
C GLU A 226 -14.35 -11.07 -13.49
N PRO A 227 -14.13 -10.74 -14.79
CA PRO A 227 -13.09 -11.27 -15.69
C PRO A 227 -11.73 -10.53 -15.62
N ASP A 228 -11.64 -9.48 -14.82
CA ASP A 228 -10.44 -8.61 -14.78
C ASP A 228 -9.23 -9.36 -14.21
N LEU A 229 -9.42 -10.25 -13.24
CA LEU A 229 -8.35 -11.08 -12.70
C LEU A 229 -7.69 -11.98 -13.75
N GLY A 230 -8.49 -12.70 -14.55
CA GLY A 230 -7.98 -13.51 -15.65
C GLY A 230 -7.18 -12.67 -16.64
N ARG A 231 -7.65 -11.44 -16.92
CA ARG A 231 -6.93 -10.50 -17.78
C ARG A 231 -5.59 -10.05 -17.19
N LEU A 232 -5.56 -9.66 -15.93
CA LEU A 232 -4.34 -9.25 -15.22
C LEU A 232 -3.31 -10.38 -15.18
N ARG A 233 -3.74 -11.63 -14.95
CA ARG A 233 -2.88 -12.82 -14.97
C ARG A 233 -2.30 -13.09 -16.36
N ALA A 234 -3.10 -12.93 -17.43
CA ALA A 234 -2.61 -13.08 -18.79
C ALA A 234 -1.51 -12.06 -19.13
N VAL A 235 -1.70 -10.79 -18.74
CA VAL A 235 -0.68 -9.74 -18.90
C VAL A 235 0.57 -10.05 -18.07
N ARG A 236 0.40 -10.47 -16.81
CA ARG A 236 1.52 -10.80 -15.92
C ARG A 236 2.38 -11.95 -16.44
N ARG A 237 1.78 -12.91 -17.14
CA ARG A 237 2.45 -14.05 -17.80
C ARG A 237 3.05 -13.72 -19.18
N GLY A 238 2.82 -12.50 -19.69
CA GLY A 238 3.30 -12.08 -21.02
C GLY A 238 2.54 -12.73 -22.18
N GLU A 239 1.31 -13.20 -21.95
CA GLU A 239 0.44 -13.82 -22.97
C GLU A 239 -0.26 -12.79 -23.86
N VAL A 240 0.02 -11.51 -23.65
CA VAL A 240 -0.63 -10.38 -24.31
C VAL A 240 0.42 -9.53 -24.98
N GLU A 241 0.20 -9.23 -26.25
CA GLU A 241 1.04 -8.32 -27.03
C GLU A 241 1.09 -6.91 -26.42
N LEU A 242 2.28 -6.30 -26.42
CA LEU A 242 2.52 -4.97 -25.84
C LEU A 242 1.55 -3.91 -26.38
N SER A 243 1.30 -3.89 -27.70
CA SER A 243 0.39 -2.92 -28.32
C SER A 243 -1.03 -3.02 -27.76
N ARG A 244 -1.48 -4.24 -27.45
CA ARG A 244 -2.79 -4.47 -26.85
C ARG A 244 -2.83 -4.03 -25.39
N VAL A 245 -1.77 -4.30 -24.62
CA VAL A 245 -1.65 -3.83 -23.23
C VAL A 245 -1.67 -2.30 -23.15
N VAL A 246 -0.90 -1.63 -24.02
CA VAL A 246 -0.84 -0.16 -24.08
C VAL A 246 -2.22 0.43 -24.41
N GLN A 247 -2.93 -0.17 -25.37
CA GLN A 247 -4.29 0.26 -25.69
C GLN A 247 -5.23 0.12 -24.49
N GLU A 248 -5.18 -1.01 -23.78
CA GLU A 248 -6.06 -1.23 -22.61
C GLU A 248 -5.75 -0.30 -21.45
N ILE A 249 -4.47 0.02 -21.21
CA ILE A 249 -4.07 1.04 -20.23
C ILE A 249 -4.66 2.40 -20.63
N THR A 250 -4.54 2.76 -21.91
CA THR A 250 -5.03 4.04 -22.44
C THR A 250 -6.56 4.15 -22.34
N ASP A 251 -7.28 3.08 -22.67
CA ASP A 251 -8.74 3.02 -22.58
C ASP A 251 -9.20 3.13 -21.12
N THR A 252 -8.49 2.45 -20.21
CA THR A 252 -8.77 2.48 -18.77
C THR A 252 -8.49 3.85 -18.16
N GLU A 253 -7.39 4.48 -18.55
CA GLU A 253 -7.04 5.86 -18.16
C GLU A 253 -8.12 6.85 -18.63
N THR A 254 -8.54 6.77 -19.90
CA THR A 254 -9.62 7.59 -20.45
C THR A 254 -10.93 7.41 -19.66
N ARG A 255 -11.26 6.17 -19.29
CA ARG A 255 -12.45 5.88 -18.48
C ARG A 255 -12.33 6.44 -17.06
N LEU A 256 -11.16 6.35 -16.43
CA LEU A 256 -10.91 6.97 -15.13
C LEU A 256 -11.08 8.49 -15.17
N GLU A 257 -10.58 9.15 -16.21
CA GLU A 257 -10.74 10.59 -16.41
C GLU A 257 -12.22 10.98 -16.58
N ALA A 258 -12.98 10.22 -17.36
CA ALA A 258 -14.42 10.45 -17.50
C ALA A 258 -15.18 10.25 -16.17
N ILE A 259 -14.82 9.23 -15.39
CA ILE A 259 -15.42 8.99 -14.07
C ILE A 259 -15.02 10.06 -13.07
N ARG A 260 -13.78 10.56 -13.08
CA ARG A 260 -13.38 11.70 -12.25
C ARG A 260 -14.36 12.85 -12.42
N ASP A 261 -14.77 13.14 -13.64
CA ASP A 261 -15.61 14.31 -13.91
C ASP A 261 -17.12 14.04 -13.67
N SER A 262 -17.51 12.78 -13.42
CA SER A 262 -18.90 12.32 -13.26
C SER A 262 -19.15 11.38 -12.06
N SER A 263 -18.22 11.32 -11.12
CA SER A 263 -18.19 10.32 -10.05
C SER A 263 -19.39 10.43 -9.11
N THR A 264 -19.87 9.27 -8.65
CA THR A 264 -20.96 9.12 -7.67
C THR A 264 -20.47 9.19 -6.22
N VAL A 265 -19.16 9.16 -5.99
CA VAL A 265 -18.61 9.31 -4.64
C VAL A 265 -18.51 10.78 -4.23
N ARG A 266 -18.32 11.02 -2.93
CA ARG A 266 -18.21 12.37 -2.39
C ARG A 266 -17.01 13.13 -2.97
N ASP A 267 -17.15 14.44 -3.11
CA ASP A 267 -16.05 15.30 -3.58
C ASP A 267 -14.84 15.31 -2.63
N GLN A 268 -15.11 15.29 -1.33
CA GLN A 268 -14.12 15.37 -0.27
C GLN A 268 -14.32 14.20 0.70
N PRO A 269 -13.22 13.67 1.27
CA PRO A 269 -13.31 12.69 2.34
C PRO A 269 -13.75 13.38 3.65
N ASP A 270 -14.20 12.58 4.61
CA ASP A 270 -14.67 13.08 5.91
C ASP A 270 -13.48 13.36 6.85
N ARG A 271 -12.80 14.48 6.60
CA ARG A 271 -11.64 14.92 7.40
C ARG A 271 -11.97 15.08 8.87
N ARG A 272 -13.14 15.62 9.19
CA ARG A 272 -13.57 15.82 10.58
C ARG A 272 -13.66 14.49 11.33
N TRP A 273 -14.31 13.48 10.73
CA TRP A 273 -14.36 12.16 11.35
C TRP A 273 -12.97 11.55 11.55
N VAL A 274 -12.07 11.72 10.57
CA VAL A 274 -10.69 11.21 10.67
C VAL A 274 -9.91 11.93 11.77
N ASP A 275 -10.02 13.25 11.89
CA ASP A 275 -9.39 14.03 12.96
C ASP A 275 -9.93 13.61 14.33
N ASP A 276 -11.25 13.46 14.46
CA ASP A 276 -11.90 12.99 15.70
C ASP A 276 -11.46 11.55 16.03
N TRP A 277 -11.24 10.68 15.02
CA TRP A 277 -10.76 9.30 15.19
C TRP A 277 -9.31 9.25 15.63
N LEU A 278 -8.43 10.02 14.99
CA LEU A 278 -7.04 10.15 15.40
C LEU A 278 -6.97 10.64 16.85
N HIS A 279 -7.71 11.68 17.20
CA HIS A 279 -7.67 12.26 18.53
C HIS A 279 -8.11 11.26 19.62
N ARG A 280 -9.29 10.65 19.47
CA ARG A 280 -9.80 9.71 20.49
C ARG A 280 -8.96 8.43 20.60
N SER A 281 -8.44 7.94 19.47
CA SER A 281 -7.62 6.71 19.44
C SER A 281 -6.28 6.93 20.13
N HIS A 282 -5.64 8.09 19.90
CA HIS A 282 -4.41 8.45 20.59
C HIS A 282 -4.63 8.64 22.10
N LEU A 283 -5.68 9.36 22.50
CA LEU A 283 -5.99 9.52 23.94
C LEU A 283 -6.22 8.18 24.63
N ALA A 284 -6.93 7.25 23.98
CA ALA A 284 -7.13 5.91 24.50
C ALA A 284 -5.80 5.14 24.60
N PHE A 285 -4.98 5.16 23.55
CA PHE A 285 -3.68 4.51 23.53
C PHE A 285 -2.71 5.03 24.60
N TRP A 286 -2.71 6.35 24.86
CA TRP A 286 -1.85 6.94 25.89
C TRP A 286 -2.34 6.70 27.32
N ALA A 287 -3.60 6.30 27.50
CA ALA A 287 -4.17 6.04 28.82
C ALA A 287 -3.76 4.67 29.40
N GLY A 288 -3.30 3.73 28.56
CA GLY A 288 -2.91 2.37 28.93
C GLY A 288 -4.01 1.37 28.65
#